data_AF-A0A9P0I5Z2-F1
#
_entry.id   AF-A0A9P0I5Z2-F1
#
_cell.length_a   1.000
_cell.length_b   1.000
_cell.length_c   1.000
_cell.angle_alpha   90.00
_cell.angle_beta   90.00
_cell.angle_gamma   90.00
#
_symmetry.space_group_name_H-M   'P 1'
#
loop_
_entity.id
_entity.type
_entity.pdbx_description
1 polymer ?
#
loop_
_entity_poly.entity_id
_entity_poly.type
_entity_poly.pdbx_seq_one_letter_code
_entity_poly.pdbx_strand_id
1 'polypeptide(L)'
;MPNPSEELQLNIFKYPVIDLSTSLWIAKDIVLVICHSIQCEKFYITIEEAKMACIQLMKNKNCPSEQAQLYKKVLWKSRNFNKISIYGLMYVDAKLPISVIGLLTGYVVVLLQLNL
;
A
#
# COMPACT_ATOMS: atom_id res chain seq x y z
N MET A 1 -7.10 10.81 -48.43
CA MET A 1 -5.85 11.00 -47.65
C MET A 1 -6.07 12.23 -46.79
N PRO A 2 -5.92 12.13 -45.45
CA PRO A 2 -6.04 13.29 -44.57
C PRO A 2 -5.00 14.35 -44.91
N ASN A 3 -5.34 15.62 -44.73
CA ASN A 3 -4.50 16.75 -45.09
C ASN A 3 -3.31 16.86 -44.10
N PRO A 4 -2.06 17.11 -44.55
CA PRO A 4 -0.90 17.21 -43.64
C PRO A 4 -1.07 18.20 -42.49
N SER A 5 -1.88 19.25 -42.67
CA SER A 5 -2.22 20.21 -41.62
C SER A 5 -3.15 19.63 -40.55
N GLU A 6 -4.05 18.71 -40.90
CA GLU A 6 -4.96 18.04 -39.97
C GLU A 6 -4.22 16.99 -39.12
N GLU A 7 -3.26 16.26 -39.71
CA GLU A 7 -2.39 15.34 -38.96
C GLU A 7 -1.49 16.06 -37.96
N LEU A 8 -0.96 17.23 -38.33
CA LEU A 8 -0.13 18.05 -37.43
C LEU A 8 -0.92 18.53 -36.21
N GLN A 9 -2.15 19.02 -36.42
CA GLN A 9 -3.05 19.47 -35.36
C GLN A 9 -3.44 18.32 -34.42
N LEU A 10 -3.76 17.15 -34.97
CA LEU A 10 -4.10 15.98 -34.19
C LEU A 10 -2.92 15.54 -33.30
N ASN A 11 -1.70 15.55 -33.83
CA ASN A 11 -0.52 15.19 -33.07
C ASN A 11 -0.23 16.20 -31.95
N ILE A 12 -0.27 17.51 -32.25
CA ILE A 12 -0.03 18.58 -31.25
C ILE A 12 -0.98 18.47 -30.05
N PHE A 13 -2.25 18.10 -30.28
CA PHE A 13 -3.21 17.94 -29.19
C PHE A 13 -3.14 16.57 -28.50
N LYS A 14 -2.87 15.50 -29.26
CA LYS A 14 -2.89 14.13 -28.75
C LYS A 14 -1.73 13.82 -27.80
N TYR A 15 -0.51 14.27 -28.10
CA TYR A 15 0.65 14.04 -27.24
C TYR A 15 0.52 14.60 -25.82
N PRO A 16 0.19 15.89 -25.60
CA PRO A 16 0.06 16.44 -24.25
C PRO A 16 -1.14 15.86 -23.48
N VAL A 17 -2.23 15.51 -24.17
CA VAL A 17 -3.39 14.87 -23.54
C VAL A 17 -3.05 13.47 -23.03
N ILE A 18 -2.30 12.69 -23.82
CA ILE A 18 -1.83 11.36 -23.39
C ILE A 18 -0.89 11.48 -22.19
N ASP A 19 0.03 12.45 -22.22
CA ASP A 19 1.01 12.67 -21.14
C ASP A 19 0.34 13.07 -19.81
N LEU A 20 -0.61 14.01 -19.86
CA LEU A 20 -1.39 14.43 -18.70
C LEU A 20 -2.23 13.27 -18.15
N SER A 21 -2.90 12.52 -19.03
CA SER A 21 -3.70 11.35 -18.65
C SER A 21 -2.84 10.28 -17.96
N THR A 22 -1.64 10.04 -18.47
CA THR A 22 -0.71 9.05 -17.91
C THR A 22 -0.21 9.49 -16.54
N SER A 23 0.17 10.75 -16.40
CA SER A 23 0.62 11.34 -15.13
C SER A 23 -0.46 11.27 -14.05
N LEU A 24 -1.71 11.60 -14.39
CA LEU A 24 -2.86 11.49 -13.48
C LEU A 24 -3.11 10.03 -13.06
N TRP A 25 -2.97 9.09 -13.99
CA TRP A 25 -3.15 7.67 -13.69
C TRP A 25 -2.09 7.15 -12.72
N ILE A 26 -0.82 7.51 -12.94
CA ILE A 26 0.28 7.17 -12.04
C ILE A 26 0.05 7.78 -10.66
N ALA A 27 -0.35 9.05 -10.59
CA ALA A 27 -0.66 9.71 -9.32
C ALA A 27 -1.80 9.01 -8.57
N LYS A 28 -2.88 8.65 -9.28
CA LYS A 28 -3.99 7.85 -8.72
C LYS A 28 -3.49 6.53 -8.15
N ASP A 29 -2.63 5.81 -8.86
CA ASP A 29 -2.11 4.52 -8.41
C ASP A 29 -1.20 4.66 -7.18
N ILE A 30 -0.36 5.71 -7.13
CA ILE A 30 0.44 6.04 -5.93
C ILE A 30 -0.47 6.32 -4.73
N VAL A 31 -1.51 7.13 -4.91
CA VAL A 31 -2.49 7.44 -3.85
C VAL A 31 -3.17 6.16 -3.35
N LEU A 32 -3.58 5.26 -4.26
CA LEU A 32 -4.16 3.97 -3.89
C LEU A 32 -3.19 3.13 -3.06
N VAL A 33 -1.91 3.04 -3.48
CA VAL A 33 -0.88 2.30 -2.72
C VAL A 33 -0.71 2.89 -1.31
N ILE A 34 -0.67 4.22 -1.18
CA ILE A 34 -0.59 4.89 0.12
C ILE A 34 -1.80 4.55 0.98
N CYS A 35 -3.02 4.71 0.45
CA CYS A 35 -4.26 4.41 1.17
C CYS A 35 -4.29 2.96 1.65
N HIS A 36 -4.00 2.00 0.77
CA HIS A 36 -3.96 0.58 1.14
C HIS A 36 -2.91 0.29 2.22
N SER A 37 -1.72 0.90 2.11
CA SER A 37 -0.64 0.73 3.08
C SER A 37 -1.03 1.25 4.47
N ILE A 38 -1.71 2.41 4.54
CA ILE A 38 -2.23 2.96 5.80
C ILE A 38 -3.31 2.05 6.40
N GLN A 39 -4.23 1.53 5.59
CA GLN A 39 -5.29 0.64 6.09
C GLN A 39 -4.71 -0.67 6.61
N CYS A 40 -3.71 -1.24 5.92
CA CYS A 40 -3.01 -2.43 6.39
C CYS A 40 -2.27 -2.16 7.72
N GLU A 41 -1.59 -1.03 7.85
CA GLU A 41 -0.91 -0.67 9.09
C GLU A 41 -1.90 -0.51 10.27
N LYS A 42 -3.03 0.18 10.05
CA LYS A 42 -4.10 0.27 11.04
C LYS A 42 -4.61 -1.10 11.46
N PHE A 43 -4.84 -1.99 10.49
CA PHE A 43 -5.26 -3.36 10.76
C PHE A 43 -4.23 -4.13 11.60
N TYR A 44 -2.93 -3.99 11.31
CA TYR A 44 -1.88 -4.62 12.11
C TYR A 44 -1.85 -4.10 13.55
N ILE A 45 -2.01 -2.79 13.73
CA ILE A 45 -2.09 -2.17 15.07
C ILE A 45 -3.30 -2.74 15.82
N THR A 46 -4.48 -2.78 15.21
CA THR A 46 -5.68 -3.34 15.83
C THR A 46 -5.53 -4.82 16.22
N ILE A 47 -4.82 -5.63 15.41
CA ILE A 47 -4.49 -7.01 15.78
C ILE A 47 -3.64 -7.05 17.06
N GLU A 48 -2.62 -6.19 17.15
CA GLU A 48 -1.74 -6.16 18.32
C GLU A 48 -2.47 -5.65 19.57
N GLU A 49 -3.32 -4.63 19.43
CA GLU A 49 -4.21 -4.16 20.50
C GLU A 49 -5.15 -5.26 20.98
N ALA A 50 -5.76 -6.02 20.05
CA ALA A 50 -6.62 -7.14 20.39
C ALA A 50 -5.87 -8.25 21.15
N LYS A 51 -4.62 -8.54 20.75
CA LYS A 51 -3.73 -9.47 21.48
C LYS A 51 -3.47 -8.99 22.90
N MET A 52 -3.09 -7.72 23.06
CA MET A 52 -2.81 -7.12 24.36
C MET A 52 -4.05 -7.15 25.27
N ALA A 53 -5.22 -6.79 24.74
CA ALA A 53 -6.49 -6.88 25.46
C ALA A 53 -6.80 -8.31 25.89
N CYS A 54 -6.66 -9.30 25.01
CA CYS A 54 -6.86 -10.72 25.35
C CYS A 54 -5.92 -11.19 26.47
N ILE A 55 -4.64 -10.78 26.44
CA ILE A 55 -3.66 -11.11 27.48
C ILE A 55 -4.05 -10.48 28.82
N GLN A 56 -4.46 -9.21 28.82
CA GLN A 56 -4.90 -8.52 30.04
C GLN A 56 -6.15 -9.17 30.64
N LEU A 57 -7.14 -9.48 29.81
CA LEU A 57 -8.38 -10.13 30.24
C LEU A 57 -8.12 -11.54 30.78
N MET A 58 -7.23 -12.31 30.16
CA MET A 58 -6.82 -13.62 30.69
C MET A 58 -6.07 -13.56 32.02
N LYS A 59 -5.36 -12.47 32.30
CA LYS A 59 -4.67 -12.25 33.59
C LYS A 59 -5.63 -11.87 34.71
N ASN A 60 -6.86 -11.47 34.40
CA ASN A 60 -7.87 -11.17 35.40
C ASN A 60 -8.28 -12.47 36.12
N LYS A 61 -8.15 -12.49 37.45
CA LYS A 61 -8.47 -13.66 38.30
C LYS A 61 -9.93 -14.09 38.20
N ASN A 62 -10.82 -13.19 37.77
CA ASN A 62 -12.25 -13.45 37.62
C ASN A 62 -12.65 -13.82 36.17
N CYS A 63 -11.69 -14.15 35.30
CA CYS A 63 -11.98 -14.52 33.91
C CYS A 63 -12.71 -15.87 33.84
N PRO A 64 -13.95 -15.93 33.30
CA PRO A 64 -14.66 -17.19 33.10
C PRO A 64 -13.91 -18.12 32.15
N SER A 65 -14.00 -19.44 32.37
CA SER A 65 -13.27 -20.45 31.58
C SER A 65 -13.59 -20.39 30.08
N GLU A 66 -14.86 -20.15 29.72
CA GLU A 66 -15.32 -20.02 28.33
C GLU A 66 -14.69 -18.80 27.63
N GLN A 67 -14.62 -17.66 28.34
CA GLN A 67 -13.97 -16.45 27.83
C GLN A 67 -12.46 -16.65 27.70
N ALA A 68 -11.82 -17.31 28.66
CA ALA A 68 -10.40 -17.64 28.59
C ALA A 68 -10.09 -18.54 27.37
N GLN A 69 -10.99 -19.48 27.02
CA GLN A 69 -10.83 -20.31 25.83
C GLN A 69 -10.96 -19.49 24.54
N LEU A 70 -11.89 -18.54 24.48
CA LEU A 70 -12.02 -17.60 23.36
C LEU A 70 -10.74 -16.77 23.19
N TYR A 71 -10.25 -16.15 24.25
CA TYR A 71 -9.02 -15.33 24.22
C TYR A 71 -7.80 -16.14 23.78
N LYS A 72 -7.67 -17.40 24.23
CA LYS A 72 -6.61 -18.31 23.76
C LYS A 72 -6.70 -18.57 22.25
N LYS A 73 -7.90 -18.78 21.70
CA LYS A 73 -8.09 -18.97 20.25
C LYS A 73 -7.70 -17.73 19.45
N VAL A 74 -8.10 -16.55 19.92
CA VAL A 74 -7.73 -15.27 19.31
C VAL A 74 -6.21 -15.05 19.35
N LEU A 75 -5.57 -15.32 20.49
CA LEU A 75 -4.11 -15.23 20.64
C LEU A 75 -3.37 -16.22 19.74
N TRP A 76 -3.86 -17.45 19.63
CA TRP A 76 -3.25 -18.45 18.76
C TRP A 76 -3.37 -18.05 17.28
N LYS A 77 -4.53 -17.58 16.84
CA LYS A 77 -4.74 -17.16 15.45
C LYS A 77 -3.88 -15.93 15.11
N SER A 78 -3.83 -14.96 16.01
CA SER A 78 -3.06 -13.73 15.83
C SER A 78 -1.54 -13.91 15.99
N ARG A 79 -1.07 -14.94 16.71
CA ARG A 79 0.35 -15.32 16.73
C ARG A 79 0.83 -15.86 15.39
N ASN A 80 -0.04 -16.58 14.67
CA ASN A 80 0.24 -17.09 13.33
C ASN A 80 -0.07 -16.07 12.23
N PHE A 81 -0.50 -14.86 12.61
CA PHE A 81 -0.72 -13.80 11.64
C PHE A 81 0.61 -13.31 11.12
N ASN A 82 0.77 -13.35 9.79
CA ASN A 82 1.86 -12.68 9.11
C ASN A 82 1.33 -11.41 8.47
N LYS A 83 2.11 -10.32 8.54
CA LYS A 83 1.76 -9.09 7.80
C LYS A 83 1.61 -9.42 6.31
N ILE A 84 0.68 -8.74 5.64
CA ILE A 84 0.46 -8.93 4.21
C ILE A 84 1.74 -8.51 3.50
N SER A 85 2.25 -9.36 2.61
CA SER A 85 3.46 -9.10 1.86
C SER A 85 3.24 -9.23 0.35
N ILE A 86 3.90 -8.34 -0.40
CA ILE A 86 3.97 -8.37 -1.85
C ILE A 86 5.13 -9.30 -2.22
N TYR A 87 4.82 -10.38 -2.94
CA TYR A 87 5.77 -11.43 -3.35
C TYR A 87 6.61 -12.02 -2.20
N GLY A 88 6.15 -11.92 -0.95
CA GLY A 88 6.93 -12.34 0.22
C GLY A 88 8.15 -11.47 0.54
N LEU A 89 8.40 -10.42 -0.25
CA LEU A 89 9.64 -9.63 -0.20
C LEU A 89 9.47 -8.33 0.59
N MET A 90 8.30 -7.68 0.44
CA MET A 90 8.00 -6.40 1.06
C MET A 90 6.65 -6.45 1.75
N TYR A 91 6.58 -5.97 2.99
CA TYR A 91 5.31 -5.86 3.70
C TYR A 91 4.50 -4.67 3.17
N VAL A 92 3.19 -4.86 3.04
CA VAL A 92 2.24 -3.78 2.78
C VAL A 92 2.01 -3.06 4.10
N ASP A 93 2.93 -2.16 4.42
CA ASP A 93 2.92 -1.33 5.62
C ASP A 93 3.21 0.13 5.25
N ALA A 94 3.19 1.03 6.23
CA ALA A 94 3.39 2.46 5.99
C ALA A 94 4.75 2.82 5.36
N LYS A 95 5.73 1.89 5.32
CA LYS A 95 7.06 2.11 4.72
C LYS A 95 7.07 1.78 3.22
N LEU A 96 6.21 0.88 2.76
CA LEU A 96 6.10 0.50 1.36
C LEU A 96 5.99 1.72 0.41
N PRO A 97 5.04 2.66 0.60
CA PRO A 97 4.90 3.79 -0.33
C PRO A 97 6.14 4.69 -0.34
N ILE A 98 6.80 4.87 0.80
CA ILE A 98 8.05 5.65 0.89
C ILE A 98 9.14 4.99 0.06
N SER A 99 9.30 3.67 0.17
CA SER A 99 10.28 2.91 -0.61
C SER A 99 9.99 2.96 -2.11
N VAL A 100 8.72 2.79 -2.50
CA VAL A 100 8.29 2.86 -3.90
C VAL A 100 8.54 4.24 -4.50
N ILE A 101 8.20 5.32 -3.79
CA ILE A 101 8.45 6.69 -4.23
C ILE A 101 9.96 6.95 -4.35
N GLY A 102 10.77 6.47 -3.41
CA GLY A 102 12.23 6.58 -3.47
C GLY A 102 12.82 5.90 -4.70
N LEU A 103 12.39 4.67 -5.00
CA LEU A 103 12.82 3.91 -6.18
C LEU A 103 12.39 4.60 -7.49
N LEU A 104 11.14 5.05 -7.57
CA LEU A 104 10.63 5.79 -8.72
C LEU A 104 11.43 7.07 -8.96
N THR A 105 11.69 7.85 -7.90
CA THR A 105 12.45 9.09 -7.99
C THR A 105 13.87 8.83 -8.46
N GLY A 106 14.55 7.83 -7.87
CA GLY A 106 15.90 7.43 -8.31
C GLY A 106 15.93 6.99 -9.77
N TYR A 107 14.96 6.18 -10.19
CA TYR A 107 14.84 5.75 -11.59
C TYR A 107 14.64 6.91 -12.56
N VAL A 108 13.73 7.85 -12.23
CA VAL A 108 13.50 9.06 -13.03
C VAL A 108 14.77 9.90 -13.12
N VAL A 109 15.50 10.08 -12.01
CA VAL A 109 16.78 10.83 -12.01
C VAL A 109 17.81 10.17 -12.93
N VAL A 110 17.98 8.86 -12.86
CA VAL A 110 18.92 8.13 -13.74
C VAL A 110 18.51 8.25 -15.20
N LEU A 111 17.22 8.11 -15.52
CA LEU A 111 16.73 8.32 -16.87
C LEU A 111 16.97 9.75 -17.36
N LEU A 112 16.77 10.76 -16.51
CA LEU A 112 17.06 12.14 -16.87
C LEU A 112 18.55 12.35 -17.14
N GLN A 113 19.43 11.79 -16.31
CA GLN A 113 20.88 11.88 -16.49
C GLN A 113 21.40 11.17 -17.75
N LEU A 114 20.73 10.10 -18.19
CA LEU A 114 21.12 9.37 -19.40
C LEU A 114 20.59 10.01 -20.69
N ASN A 115 19.49 10.78 -20.59
CA ASN A 115 18.85 11.46 -21.72
C ASN A 115 19.22 12.96 -21.82
N LEU A 116 20.01 13.49 -20.88
CA LEU A 116 20.55 14.86 -20.85
C LEU A 116 22.04 14.84 -21.23
#